data_AF-A0A963W5Q4-F1
#
_entry.id   AF-A0A963W5Q4-F1
#
_cell.length_a   1.000
_cell.length_b   1.000
_cell.length_c   1.000
_cell.angle_alpha   90.00
_cell.angle_beta   90.00
_cell.angle_gamma   90.00
#
_symmetry.space_group_name_H-M   'P 1'
#
loop_
_entity.id
_entity.type
_entity.pdbx_description
1 polymer ?
#
loop_
_entity_poly.entity_id
_entity_poly.type
_entity_poly.pdbx_seq_one_letter_code
_entity_poly.pdbx_strand_id
1 'polypeptide(L)' 'MSEERSGAEILVESLSRQGVEFVFGYPGGAVLPIYDALFHDHRIRHILVRQEAGAAHA' A
#
# COMPACT_ATOMS: atom_id res chain seq x y z
N MET A 1 6.90 -25.48 1.91
CA MET A 1 5.66 -25.10 1.18
C MET A 1 5.74 -23.61 0.96
N SER A 2 5.72 -23.13 -0.29
CA SER A 2 5.59 -21.70 -0.52
C SER A 2 4.14 -21.33 -0.20
N GLU A 3 3.90 -20.45 0.76
CA GLU A 3 2.55 -19.88 0.94
C GLU A 3 2.21 -19.07 -0.31
N GLU A 4 1.03 -19.31 -0.89
CA GLU A 4 0.50 -18.47 -1.95
C GLU A 4 0.12 -17.12 -1.38
N ARG A 5 0.69 -16.05 -1.96
CA ARG A 5 0.42 -14.66 -1.56
C ARG A 5 -0.15 -13.93 -2.76
N SER A 6 -1.11 -13.04 -2.50
CA SER A 6 -1.63 -12.15 -3.53
C SER A 6 -0.55 -11.17 -4.02
N GLY A 7 -0.70 -10.67 -5.25
CA GLY A 7 0.20 -9.64 -5.77
C GLY A 7 0.24 -8.38 -4.90
N ALA A 8 -0.87 -8.04 -4.24
CA ALA A 8 -0.94 -6.91 -3.31
C ALA A 8 -0.07 -7.13 -2.06
N GLU A 9 -0.13 -8.32 -1.45
CA GLU A 9 0.72 -8.64 -0.29
C GLU A 9 2.20 -8.68 -0.66
N ILE A 10 2.53 -9.17 -1.86
CA ILE A 10 3.92 -9.17 -2.36
C ILE A 10 4.41 -7.72 -2.55
N LEU A 11 3.56 -6.83 -3.09
CA LEU A 11 3.88 -5.42 -3.24
C LEU A 11 4.16 -4.75 -1.89
N VAL A 12 3.25 -4.91 -0.92
CA VAL A 12 3.38 -4.30 0.42
C VAL A 12 4.61 -4.81 1.15
N GLU A 13 4.89 -6.12 1.10
CA GLU A 13 6.12 -6.70 1.66
C GLU A 13 7.38 -6.12 0.99
N SER A 14 7.35 -5.97 -0.33
CA SER A 14 8.48 -5.41 -1.08
C SER A 14 8.75 -3.96 -0.67
N LEU A 15 7.71 -3.14 -0.52
CA LEU A 15 7.83 -1.76 -0.02
C LEU A 15 8.40 -1.74 1.39
N SER A 16 7.89 -2.60 2.29
CA SER A 16 8.36 -2.68 3.67
C SER A 16 9.84 -3.06 3.73
N ARG A 17 10.30 -4.00 2.90
CA ARG A 17 11.73 -4.39 2.81
C ARG A 17 12.63 -3.27 2.31
N GLN A 18 12.10 -2.32 1.54
CA GLN A 18 12.83 -1.12 1.12
C GLN A 18 12.82 -0.02 2.18
N GLY A 19 12.25 -0.27 3.37
CA GLY A 19 12.17 0.71 4.45
C GLY A 19 11.13 1.79 4.20
N VAL A 20 10.13 1.52 3.35
CA VAL A 20 8.99 2.44 3.18
C VAL A 20 8.17 2.46 4.46
N GLU A 21 8.01 3.64 5.05
CA GLU A 21 7.21 3.85 6.26
C GLU A 21 5.84 4.48 5.96
N PHE A 22 5.73 5.22 4.85
CA PHE A 22 4.53 5.99 4.48
C PHE A 22 4.13 5.74 3.03
N VAL A 23 2.82 5.62 2.78
CA VAL A 23 2.24 5.57 1.43
C VAL A 23 1.13 6.60 1.34
N PHE A 24 1.25 7.53 0.39
CA PHE A 24 0.21 8.51 0.09
C PHE A 24 -0.68 7.98 -1.04
N GLY A 25 -2.00 8.07 -0.87
CA GLY A 25 -2.90 7.56 -1.91
C GLY A 25 -4.37 7.89 -1.69
N TYR A 26 -5.12 7.82 -2.78
CA TYR A 26 -6.57 7.90 -2.80
C TYR A 26 -7.15 6.55 -3.24
N PRO A 27 -8.07 5.93 -2.49
CA PRO A 27 -8.59 4.61 -2.83
C PRO A 27 -9.56 4.66 -4.02
N GLY A 28 -9.48 3.64 -4.87
CA GLY A 28 -10.38 3.41 -5.99
C GLY A 28 -10.61 1.91 -6.19
N GLY A 29 -11.71 1.53 -6.85
CA GLY A 29 -12.16 0.13 -6.94
C GLY A 29 -11.09 -0.85 -7.42
N ALA A 30 -10.29 -0.46 -8.42
CA ALA A 30 -9.24 -1.32 -8.98
C ALA A 30 -8.05 -1.56 -8.04
N VAL A 31 -7.80 -0.67 -7.08
CA VAL A 31 -6.65 -0.74 -6.18
C VAL A 31 -7.01 -1.19 -4.77
N LEU A 32 -8.29 -1.50 -4.49
CA LEU A 32 -8.75 -1.97 -3.19
C LEU A 32 -7.91 -3.13 -2.62
N PRO A 33 -7.48 -4.16 -3.39
CA PRO A 33 -6.65 -5.23 -2.84
C PRO A 33 -5.33 -4.74 -2.23
N ILE A 34 -4.76 -3.63 -2.75
CA ILE A 34 -3.54 -3.02 -2.20
C ILE A 34 -3.86 -2.33 -0.87
N TYR A 35 -5.01 -1.65 -0.78
CA TYR A 35 -5.45 -1.03 0.47
C TYR A 35 -5.78 -2.05 1.55
N ASP A 36 -6.39 -3.17 1.18
CA ASP A 36 -6.62 -4.29 2.09
C ASP A 36 -5.27 -4.81 2.61
N ALA A 37 -4.29 -5.07 1.73
CA ALA A 37 -2.96 -5.52 2.15
C ALA A 37 -2.23 -4.49 3.03
N LEU A 38 -2.31 -3.19 2.71
CA LEU A 38 -1.74 -2.12 3.53
C LEU A 38 -2.41 -2.03 4.91
N PHE A 39 -3.72 -2.26 5.00
CA PHE A 39 -4.46 -2.21 6.26
C PHE A 39 -4.05 -3.34 7.21
N HIS A 40 -3.71 -4.52 6.67
CA HIS A 40 -3.22 -5.65 7.45
C HIS A 40 -1.73 -5.55 7.86
N ASP A 41 -0.97 -4.63 7.26
CA ASP A 41 0.46 -4.45 7.53
C ASP A 41 0.75 -3.15 8.27
N HIS A 42 1.01 -3.26 9.58
CA HIS A 42 1.27 -2.11 10.45
C HIS A 42 2.65 -1.45 10.24
N ARG A 43 3.51 -1.99 9.37
CA ARG A 43 4.84 -1.40 9.09
C ARG A 43 4.75 -0.18 8.18
N ILE A 44 3.69 -0.09 7.37
CA ILE A 44 3.48 1.02 6.43
C ILE A 44 2.23 1.79 6.85
N ARG A 45 2.38 3.09 7.07
CA ARG A 45 1.26 3.98 7.35
C ARG A 45 0.72 4.56 6.05
N HIS A 46 -0.54 4.25 5.73
CA HIS A 46 -1.26 4.92 4.65
C HIS A 46 -1.70 6.33 5.07
N ILE A 47 -1.49 7.31 4.18
CA ILE A 47 -1.94 8.69 4.30
C ILE A 47 -2.97 8.94 3.20
N LEU A 48 -4.24 9.08 3.60
CA LEU A 48 -5.32 9.42 2.70
C LEU A 48 -5.16 10.86 2.22
N VAL A 49 -5.03 11.03 0.91
CA VAL A 49 -5.02 12.34 0.26
C VAL A 49 -6.41 12.71 -0.23
N ARG A 50 -6.63 13.99 -0.58
CA ARG A 50 -7.91 14.46 -1.16
C ARG A 50 -7.96 14.34 -2.69
N GLN A 51 -6.79 14.28 -3.32
CA GLN A 51 -6.61 14.22 -4.77
C GLN A 51 -5.27 13.53 -5.07
N GLU A 52 -5.22 12.74 -6.14
CA GLU A 52 -4.04 11.95 -6.52
C GLU A 52 -2.85 12.83 -6.90
N ALA A 53 -3.10 13.97 -7.55
CA ALA A 53 -2.07 14.97 -7.81
C ALA A 53 -1.42 15.48 -6.51
N GLY A 54 -2.19 15.57 -5.43
CA GLY A 54 -1.69 15.94 -4.10
C GLY A 54 -0.84 14.84 -3.46
N ALA A 55 -1.13 13.56 -3.73
CA ALA A 55 -0.26 12.46 -3.28
C ALA A 55 1.11 12.49 -3.94
N ALA A 56 1.17 12.83 -5.23
CA ALA A 56 2.43 12.85 -5.97
C ALA A 56 3.39 13.97 -5.56
N HIS A 57 2.89 15.06 -4.97
CA HIS A 57 3.70 16.18 -4.49
C HIS A 57 4.16 16.03 -3.03
N ALA A 58 3.47 15.19 -2.25
CA ALA A 58 3.63 15.07 -0.80
C ALA A 58 4.87 14.24 -0.41
#